data_AF-A0ABC9AS56-F1
#
_entry.id   AF-A0ABC9AS56-F1
#
_cell.length_a   1.000
_cell.length_b   1.000
_cell.length_c   1.000
_cell.angle_alpha   90.00
_cell.angle_beta   90.00
_cell.angle_gamma   90.00
#
_symmetry.space_group_name_H-M   'P 1'
#
loop_
_entity.id
_entity.type
_entity.pdbx_description
1 polymer ?
#
loop_
_entity_poly.entity_id
_entity_poly.type
_entity_poly.pdbx_seq_one_letter_code
_entity_poly.pdbx_strand_id
1 'polypeptide(L)'
;MEPSPRKNLSTAATAVLLLVILTAESSEGFWDGCNEHLSGSYKGVCWPLIKDEECRRLCIGENIDNISGTCRTFQCFCWTKCESKIIAPVSTPIRP
;
A
#
# COMPACT_ATOMS: atom_id res chain seq x y z
N MET A 1 -43.50 37.22 19.05
CA MET A 1 -42.75 35.96 18.96
C MET A 1 -41.87 36.06 17.72
N GLU A 2 -40.61 36.46 17.91
CA GLU A 2 -39.64 36.65 16.81
C GLU A 2 -39.02 35.30 16.44
N PRO A 3 -38.80 34.98 15.15
CA PRO A 3 -38.21 33.70 14.77
C PRO A 3 -36.68 33.75 14.98
N SER A 4 -36.15 32.80 15.75
CA SER A 4 -34.72 32.63 15.96
C SER A 4 -33.95 32.44 14.63
N PRO A 5 -32.76 33.05 14.46
CA PRO A 5 -31.92 32.84 13.30
C PRO A 5 -31.37 31.41 13.29
N ARG A 6 -31.81 30.59 12.34
CA ARG A 6 -31.17 29.28 12.07
C ARG A 6 -29.86 29.53 11.34
N LYS A 7 -28.73 29.37 12.04
CA LYS A 7 -27.39 29.37 11.44
C LYS A 7 -27.20 28.04 10.69
N ASN A 8 -27.08 28.11 9.37
CA ASN A 8 -26.80 26.95 8.53
C ASN A 8 -25.40 26.39 8.83
N LEU A 9 -25.31 25.32 9.64
CA LEU A 9 -24.06 24.60 9.94
C LEU A 9 -23.55 23.75 8.76
N SER A 10 -24.19 23.83 7.60
CA SER A 10 -24.00 22.85 6.52
C SER A 10 -22.87 23.18 5.54
N THR A 11 -22.26 24.36 5.58
CA THR A 11 -21.26 24.77 4.57
C THR A 11 -19.83 24.46 5.00
N ALA A 12 -19.55 24.44 6.31
CA ALA A 12 -18.21 24.17 6.83
C ALA A 12 -17.82 22.69 6.71
N ALA A 13 -18.77 21.77 6.91
CA ALA A 13 -18.50 20.33 6.85
C ALA A 13 -18.11 19.87 5.43
N THR A 14 -18.73 20.45 4.40
CA THR A 14 -18.48 20.09 3.00
C THR A 14 -17.12 20.61 2.50
N ALA A 15 -16.68 21.77 2.98
CA ALA A 15 -15.38 22.33 2.63
C ALA A 15 -14.20 21.55 3.24
N VAL A 16 -14.36 21.01 4.46
CA VAL A 16 -13.34 20.15 5.09
C VAL A 16 -13.15 18.84 4.33
N LEU A 17 -14.22 18.24 3.80
CA LEU A 17 -14.14 16.97 3.06
C LEU A 17 -13.38 17.11 1.73
N LEU A 18 -13.48 18.28 1.06
CA LEU A 18 -12.83 18.54 -0.23
C LEU A 18 -11.32 18.84 -0.11
N LEU A 19 -10.84 19.31 1.05
CA LEU A 19 -9.42 19.62 1.27
C LEU A 19 -8.52 18.38 1.42
N VAL A 20 -9.09 17.19 1.63
CA VAL A 20 -8.34 15.95 1.94
C VAL A 20 -7.78 15.26 0.68
N ILE A 21 -8.15 15.69 -0.54
CA ILE A 21 -7.85 14.93 -1.78
C ILE A 21 -6.53 15.36 -2.47
N LEU A 22 -5.86 16.42 -2.03
CA LEU A 22 -4.66 16.94 -2.71
C LEU A 22 -3.35 16.55 -2.03
N THR A 23 -3.01 15.27 -2.06
CA THR A 23 -1.62 14.83 -1.91
C THR A 23 -1.33 13.69 -2.88
N ALA A 24 -0.96 14.05 -4.11
CA ALA A 24 -0.23 13.13 -4.99
C ALA A 24 1.21 13.06 -4.45
N GLU A 25 1.47 12.15 -3.51
CA GLU A 25 2.83 11.87 -3.08
C GLU A 25 3.47 10.94 -4.12
N SER A 26 4.40 11.49 -4.89
CA SER A 26 5.38 10.70 -5.63
C SER A 26 6.22 9.94 -4.61
N SER A 27 5.92 8.66 -4.39
CA SER A 27 6.65 7.82 -3.44
C SER A 27 7.98 7.36 -4.04
N GLU A 28 9.02 8.20 -3.94
CA GLU A 28 10.40 7.75 -4.09
C GLU A 28 10.88 7.15 -2.77
N GLY A 29 10.38 5.95 -2.51
CA GLY A 29 10.78 5.09 -1.40
C GLY A 29 10.56 3.64 -1.80
N PHE A 30 10.93 3.31 -3.04
CA PHE A 30 10.73 2.02 -3.64
C PHE A 30 11.69 1.02 -3.00
N TRP A 31 11.24 0.35 -1.93
CA TRP A 31 11.79 -0.98 -1.68
C TRP A 31 11.35 -1.80 -2.87
N ASP A 32 12.27 -2.04 -3.81
CA ASP A 32 12.05 -2.77 -5.05
C ASP A 32 11.84 -4.27 -4.70
N GLY A 33 10.72 -4.57 -4.06
CA GLY A 33 10.20 -5.92 -3.98
C GLY A 33 9.75 -6.29 -5.38
N CYS A 34 10.42 -7.26 -6.00
CA CYS A 34 10.11 -7.62 -7.38
C CYS A 34 8.74 -8.26 -7.56
N ASN A 35 8.17 -8.85 -6.50
CA ASN A 35 6.83 -9.39 -6.53
C ASN A 35 6.03 -8.81 -5.38
N GLU A 36 4.78 -8.49 -5.70
CA GLU A 36 3.81 -8.05 -4.74
C GLU A 36 2.55 -8.90 -4.81
N HIS A 37 1.89 -9.06 -3.67
CA HIS A 37 0.59 -9.70 -3.59
C HIS A 37 -0.25 -9.03 -2.50
N LEU A 38 -1.57 -9.20 -2.59
CA LEU A 38 -2.46 -8.77 -1.53
C LEU A 38 -2.23 -9.62 -0.28
N SER A 39 -2.18 -8.97 0.88
CA SER A 39 -2.18 -9.68 2.16
C SER A 39 -3.49 -10.46 2.33
N GLY A 40 -3.40 -11.75 2.68
CA GLY A 40 -4.56 -12.56 3.03
C GLY A 40 -5.06 -12.30 4.46
N SER A 41 -4.18 -11.83 5.33
CA SER A 41 -4.44 -11.70 6.77
C SER A 41 -4.83 -10.29 7.19
N TYR A 42 -4.44 -9.24 6.45
CA TYR A 42 -4.78 -7.86 6.77
C TYR A 42 -6.29 -7.62 6.68
N LYS A 43 -6.85 -6.90 7.65
CA LYS A 43 -8.29 -6.61 7.74
C LYS A 43 -8.55 -5.12 7.76
N GLY A 44 -9.60 -4.70 7.05
CA GLY A 44 -10.03 -3.30 6.99
C GLY A 44 -9.24 -2.45 6.00
N VAL A 45 -9.42 -1.13 6.11
CA VAL A 45 -8.84 -0.13 5.19
C VAL A 45 -7.38 0.13 5.57
N CYS A 46 -6.48 -0.01 4.61
CA CYS A 46 -5.06 0.26 4.77
C CYS A 46 -4.74 1.71 4.38
N TRP A 47 -4.74 2.62 5.36
CA TRP A 47 -4.40 4.03 5.11
C TRP A 47 -2.88 4.23 4.99
N PRO A 48 -2.34 4.68 3.82
CA PRO A 48 -0.89 4.80 3.58
C PRO A 48 -0.13 5.63 4.62
N LEU A 49 -0.77 6.63 5.22
CA LEU A 49 -0.09 7.51 6.20
C LEU A 49 -0.11 6.99 7.65
N ILE A 50 -0.98 6.02 7.95
CA ILE A 50 -1.29 5.65 9.35
C ILE A 50 -1.11 4.15 9.59
N LYS A 51 -1.30 3.33 8.55
CA LYS A 51 -1.37 1.87 8.63
C LYS A 51 -0.25 1.16 7.87
N ASP A 52 0.65 1.90 7.24
CA ASP A 52 1.72 1.33 6.45
C ASP A 52 2.65 0.44 7.29
N GLU A 53 3.07 0.92 8.46
CA GLU A 53 3.90 0.15 9.39
C GLU A 53 3.17 -1.09 9.95
N GLU A 54 1.85 -1.01 10.13
CA GLU A 54 1.04 -2.17 10.54
C GLU A 54 0.97 -3.22 9.43
N CYS A 55 0.72 -2.77 8.19
CA CYS A 55 0.76 -3.63 7.00
C CYS A 55 2.14 -4.29 6.84
N ARG A 56 3.23 -3.53 6.97
CA ARG A 56 4.61 -4.05 6.88
C ARG A 56 4.87 -5.17 7.87
N ARG A 57 4.57 -4.94 9.16
CA ARG A 57 4.78 -5.97 10.21
C ARG A 57 3.92 -7.20 9.99
N LEU A 58 2.66 -6.98 9.59
CA LEU A 58 1.76 -8.09 9.30
C LEU A 58 2.27 -8.92 8.12
N CYS A 59 2.71 -8.30 7.04
CA CYS A 59 3.27 -9.02 5.90
C CYS A 59 4.48 -9.88 6.27
N ILE A 60 5.39 -9.36 7.10
CA ILE A 60 6.55 -10.12 7.62
C ILE A 60 6.09 -11.31 8.48
N GLY A 61 4.99 -11.18 9.22
CA GLY A 61 4.41 -12.26 10.01
C GLY A 61 3.55 -13.25 9.22
N GLU A 62 3.00 -12.83 8.08
CA GLU A 62 2.07 -13.62 7.26
C GLU A 62 2.80 -14.73 6.50
N ASN A 63 3.99 -14.44 5.95
CA ASN A 63 4.81 -15.41 5.24
C ASN A 63 6.29 -15.07 5.44
N ILE A 64 7.12 -16.09 5.67
CA ILE A 64 8.57 -15.96 5.83
C ILE A 64 9.26 -15.41 4.57
N ASP A 65 8.65 -15.59 3.40
CA ASP A 65 9.19 -15.09 2.12
C ASP A 65 8.93 -13.59 1.90
N ASN A 66 8.02 -13.01 2.69
CA ASN A 66 7.72 -11.58 2.64
C ASN A 66 8.83 -10.79 3.33
N ILE A 67 9.31 -9.75 2.65
CA ILE A 67 10.35 -8.85 3.15
C ILE A 67 9.81 -7.52 3.65
N SER A 68 8.61 -7.14 3.21
CA SER A 68 7.97 -5.89 3.59
C SER A 68 6.49 -5.94 3.24
N GLY A 69 5.80 -4.83 3.48
CA GLY A 69 4.47 -4.56 2.96
C GLY A 69 4.17 -3.07 3.01
N THR A 70 3.25 -2.62 2.17
CA THR A 70 2.82 -1.22 2.11
C THR A 70 1.31 -1.12 1.88
N CYS A 71 0.71 -0.06 2.40
CA CYS A 71 -0.64 0.32 2.06
C CYS A 71 -0.66 1.03 0.71
N ARG A 72 -1.33 0.44 -0.29
CA ARG A 72 -1.58 1.08 -1.59
C ARG A 72 -3.04 0.96 -1.97
N THR A 73 -3.62 2.06 -2.44
CA THR A 73 -5.04 2.12 -2.84
C THR A 73 -5.96 1.50 -1.77
N PHE A 74 -5.71 1.85 -0.51
CA PHE A 74 -6.46 1.38 0.65
C PHE A 74 -6.39 -0.12 0.97
N GLN A 75 -5.46 -0.84 0.33
CA GLN A 75 -5.23 -2.27 0.53
C GLN A 75 -3.79 -2.51 0.97
N CYS A 76 -3.56 -3.57 1.74
CA CYS A 76 -2.22 -3.97 2.18
C CYS A 76 -1.61 -4.92 1.15
N PHE A 77 -0.49 -4.51 0.56
CA PHE A 77 0.30 -5.33 -0.35
C PHE A 77 1.57 -5.79 0.35
N CYS A 78 1.85 -7.08 0.30
CA CYS A 78 3.09 -7.68 0.78
C CYS A 78 4.09 -7.83 -0.36
N TRP A 79 5.37 -7.65 -0.06
CA TRP A 79 6.46 -7.72 -1.02
C TRP A 79 7.38 -8.88 -0.70
N THR A 80 7.79 -9.65 -1.71
CA THR A 80 8.79 -10.72 -1.59
C THR A 80 10.10 -10.31 -2.23
N LYS A 81 11.16 -11.09 -1.94
CA LYS A 81 12.44 -10.92 -2.64
C LYS A 81 12.28 -11.17 -4.14
N CYS A 82 13.15 -10.51 -4.89
CA CYS A 82 13.44 -10.87 -6.25
C CYS A 82 14.13 -12.24 -6.28
N GLU A 83 13.53 -13.21 -6.98
CA GLU A 83 14.30 -14.37 -7.39
C GLU A 83 15.31 -13.92 -8.44
N SER A 84 16.59 -14.02 -8.11
CA SER A 84 17.64 -13.89 -9.11
C SER A 84 17.49 -15.10 -10.04
N LYS A 85 16.89 -14.91 -11.22
CA LYS A 85 16.81 -15.97 -12.21
C LYS A 85 18.24 -16.38 -12.57
N ILE A 86 18.73 -17.48 -12.01
CA ILE A 86 19.97 -18.12 -12.46
C ILE A 86 19.67 -18.55 -13.91
N ILE A 87 20.14 -17.77 -14.88
CA ILE A 87 20.12 -18.19 -16.28
C ILE A 87 21.16 -19.31 -16.36
N ALA A 88 20.71 -20.56 -16.22
CA ALA A 88 21.58 -21.70 -16.45
C ALA A 88 22.16 -21.56 -17.86
N PRO A 89 23.50 -21.61 -18.03
CA PRO A 89 24.08 -21.56 -19.36
C PRO A 89 23.57 -22.79 -20.13
N VAL A 90 22.89 -22.55 -21.25
CA VAL A 90 22.53 -23.62 -22.20
C VAL A 90 23.83 -24.28 -22.61
N SER A 91 24.09 -25.47 -22.08
CA SER A 91 25.25 -26.26 -22.44
C SER A 91 24.99 -26.80 -23.83
N THR A 92 25.73 -26.34 -24.84
CA THR A 92 25.66 -26.91 -26.17
C THR A 92 26.28 -28.31 -26.17
N PRO A 93 25.73 -29.28 -26.93
CA PRO A 93 26.33 -30.60 -27.04
C PRO A 93 27.72 -30.48 -27.68
N ILE A 94 28.75 -30.97 -26.99
CA ILE A 94 30.06 -31.21 -27.60
C ILE A 94 29.90 -32.43 -28.51
N ARG A 95 29.94 -32.21 -29.83
CA ARG A 95 29.97 -33.31 -30.81
C ARG A 95 31.43 -33.78 -30.96
N PRO A 96 31.70 -35.11 -30.89
CA PRO A 96 33.05 -35.65 -31.05
C PRO A 96 33.63 -35.43 -32.44
#